data_AF-A0A848YEI8-F1
#
_entry.id   AF-A0A848YEI8-F1
#
_cell.length_a   1.000
_cell.length_b   1.000
_cell.length_c   1.000
_cell.angle_alpha   90.00
_cell.angle_beta   90.00
_cell.angle_gamma   90.00
#
_symmetry.space_group_name_H-M   'P 1'
#
loop_
_entity.id
_entity.type
_entity.pdbx_description
1 polymer ?
#
loop_
_entity_poly.entity_id
_entity_poly.type
_entity_poly.pdbx_seq_one_letter_code
_entity_poly.pdbx_strand_id
1 'polypeptide(L)'
;NKIGTYLKALAARDNDIPFYVALPHSTIDWTIKDGVRDIPIEQRDETEVTHIQGLAADGTVQSVQVSAPGSPAGNYAFDVTPARLVTGLITERGVCEASPEGLMGLYPEQADDGS
;
A
#
# COMPACT_ATOMS: atom_id res chain seq x y z
N ASN A 1 -2.09 -1.90 1.64
CA ASN A 1 -0.89 -1.90 0.77
C ASN A 1 0.32 -1.46 1.59
N LYS A 2 1.53 -2.02 1.43
CA LYS A 2 2.76 -1.68 2.21
C LYS A 2 3.56 -0.54 1.53
N ILE A 3 4.41 0.17 2.28
CA ILE A 3 5.38 1.13 1.75
C ILE A 3 6.21 0.51 0.60
N GLY A 4 6.37 1.25 -0.50
CA GLY A 4 7.13 0.86 -1.70
C GLY A 4 6.29 0.42 -2.90
N THR A 5 4.97 0.39 -2.78
CA THR A 5 4.08 0.02 -3.88
C THR A 5 3.88 1.16 -4.87
N TYR A 6 3.89 2.41 -4.41
CA TYR A 6 3.89 3.55 -5.31
C TYR A 6 5.14 3.53 -6.22
N LEU A 7 6.30 3.17 -5.66
CA LEU A 7 7.55 3.03 -6.43
C LEU A 7 7.45 1.92 -7.49
N LYS A 8 6.84 0.78 -7.13
CA LYS A 8 6.58 -0.31 -8.09
C LYS A 8 5.62 0.13 -9.20
N ALA A 9 4.58 0.88 -8.86
CA ALA A 9 3.60 1.38 -9.83
C ALA A 9 4.21 2.42 -10.79
N LEU A 10 5.09 3.29 -10.29
CA LEU A 10 5.88 4.19 -11.14
C LEU A 10 6.80 3.41 -12.09
N ALA A 11 7.56 2.44 -11.58
CA ALA A 11 8.46 1.64 -12.40
C ALA A 11 7.70 0.83 -13.46
N ALA A 12 6.55 0.26 -13.10
CA ALA A 12 5.69 -0.45 -14.04
C ALA A 12 5.20 0.48 -15.15
N ARG A 13 4.73 1.68 -14.80
CA ARG A 13 4.29 2.69 -15.77
C ARG A 13 5.40 3.13 -16.72
N ASP A 14 6.61 3.34 -16.20
CA ASP A 14 7.78 3.76 -16.99
C ASP A 14 8.26 2.68 -17.97
N ASN A 15 7.95 1.41 -17.68
CA ASN A 15 8.33 0.26 -18.51
C ASN A 15 7.15 -0.35 -19.29
N ASP A 16 6.01 0.36 -19.36
CA ASP A 16 4.78 -0.11 -20.03
C ASP A 16 4.30 -1.50 -19.55
N ILE A 17 4.52 -1.81 -18.27
CA ILE A 17 4.08 -3.07 -17.64
C ILE A 17 2.73 -2.83 -16.94
N PRO A 18 1.72 -3.69 -17.15
CA PRO A 18 0.44 -3.56 -16.46
C PRO A 18 0.60 -3.81 -14.95
N PHE A 19 0.02 -2.93 -14.15
CA PHE A 19 0.10 -2.96 -12.70
C PHE A 19 -1.28 -3.22 -12.10
N TYR A 20 -1.52 -4.41 -11.56
CA TYR A 20 -2.80 -4.79 -10.95
C TYR A 20 -2.72 -4.78 -9.43
N VAL A 21 -3.81 -4.37 -8.78
CA VAL A 21 -3.97 -4.46 -7.32
C VAL A 21 -5.06 -5.48 -7.03
N ALA A 22 -4.70 -6.51 -6.26
CA ALA A 22 -5.66 -7.49 -5.76
C ALA A 22 -6.13 -7.09 -4.36
N LEU A 23 -7.45 -6.99 -4.18
CA LEU A 23 -8.06 -6.58 -2.92
C LEU A 23 -9.46 -7.22 -2.76
N PRO A 24 -9.81 -7.77 -1.59
CA PRO A 24 -11.16 -8.26 -1.33
C PRO A 24 -12.13 -7.11 -1.06
N HIS A 25 -13.43 -7.33 -1.27
CA HIS A 25 -14.49 -6.36 -0.96
C HIS A 25 -14.35 -5.70 0.42
N SER A 26 -14.02 -6.47 1.45
CA SER A 26 -13.89 -5.98 2.84
C SER A 26 -12.79 -4.94 3.06
N THR A 27 -11.89 -4.76 2.10
CA THR A 27 -10.80 -3.77 2.17
C THR A 27 -11.09 -2.49 1.39
N ILE A 28 -12.24 -2.44 0.69
CA ILE A 28 -12.67 -1.26 -0.05
C ILE A 28 -13.41 -0.35 0.93
N ASP A 29 -12.89 0.87 1.11
CA ASP A 29 -13.60 1.92 1.81
C ASP A 29 -14.44 2.72 0.80
N TRP A 30 -15.75 2.47 0.80
CA TRP A 30 -16.72 3.08 -0.12
C TRP A 30 -17.00 4.56 0.18
N THR A 31 -16.51 5.08 1.31
CA THR A 31 -16.73 6.47 1.72
C THR A 31 -15.61 7.41 1.28
N ILE A 32 -14.43 6.86 0.95
CA ILE A 32 -13.25 7.64 0.57
C ILE A 32 -13.33 8.05 -0.90
N LYS A 33 -13.31 9.37 -1.13
CA LYS A 33 -13.32 9.96 -2.48
C LYS A 33 -11.93 10.38 -2.97
N ASP A 34 -11.02 10.69 -2.04
CA ASP A 34 -9.62 11.00 -2.36
C ASP A 34 -8.68 10.28 -1.40
N GLY A 35 -8.19 9.12 -1.82
CA GLY A 35 -7.27 8.32 -1.02
C GLY A 35 -5.91 8.99 -0.73
N VAL A 36 -5.48 9.97 -1.55
CA VAL A 36 -4.20 10.66 -1.32
C VAL A 36 -4.32 11.67 -0.18
N ARG A 37 -5.50 12.29 -0.04
CA ARG A 37 -5.76 13.29 0.99
C ARG A 37 -6.31 12.71 2.28
N ASP A 38 -7.13 11.66 2.17
CA ASP A 38 -7.99 11.22 3.27
C ASP A 38 -7.47 9.96 3.99
N ILE A 39 -6.48 9.23 3.46
CA ILE A 39 -5.91 8.03 4.13
C ILE A 39 -4.79 8.45 5.10
N PRO A 40 -4.96 8.29 6.42
CA PRO A 40 -3.88 8.56 7.37
C PRO A 40 -2.74 7.56 7.19
N ILE A 41 -1.52 8.07 6.99
CA ILE A 41 -0.33 7.23 6.86
C ILE A 41 0.22 6.97 8.27
N GLU A 42 0.08 5.72 8.74
CA GLU A 42 0.66 5.25 9.99
C GLU A 42 2.19 5.44 9.97
N GLN A 43 2.71 6.14 10.99
CA GLN A 43 4.14 6.16 11.29
C GLN A 43 4.44 5.12 12.36
N ARG A 44 5.44 4.29 12.07
CA ARG A 44 5.92 3.23 12.96
C ARG A 44 7.22 3.65 13.63
N ASP A 45 7.66 2.83 14.58
CA ASP A 45 8.89 3.07 15.32
C ASP A 45 10.11 3.12 14.36
N GLU A 46 10.98 4.10 14.56
CA GLU A 46 12.19 4.30 13.76
C GLU A 46 13.21 3.17 13.94
N THR A 47 13.12 2.40 15.02
CA THR A 47 13.96 1.23 15.28
C THR A 47 13.85 0.17 14.19
N GLU A 48 12.69 0.02 13.53
CA GLU A 48 12.51 -0.93 12.42
C GLU A 48 13.36 -0.58 11.18
N VAL A 49 13.77 0.68 11.04
CA VAL A 49 14.62 1.16 9.93
C VAL A 49 16.08 1.25 10.36
N THR A 50 16.32 1.67 11.60
CA THR A 50 17.67 1.90 12.11
C THR A 50 18.37 0.64 12.60
N HIS A 51 17.61 -0.42 12.92
CA HIS A 51 18.13 -1.68 13.45
C HIS A 51 17.71 -2.88 12.60
N ILE A 52 18.60 -3.87 12.52
CA ILE A 52 18.32 -5.17 11.92
C ILE A 52 18.50 -6.27 12.97
N GLN A 53 17.65 -7.30 12.93
CA GLN A 53 17.83 -8.51 13.72
C GLN A 53 18.65 -9.52 12.93
N GLY A 54 19.68 -10.08 13.56
CA GLY A 54 20.57 -11.06 12.92
C GLY A 54 21.01 -12.17 13.88
N LEU A 55 21.39 -13.31 13.31
CA LEU A 55 21.99 -14.41 14.07
C LEU A 55 23.50 -14.19 14.18
N ALA A 56 24.00 -14.04 15.40
CA ALA A 56 25.42 -13.92 15.67
C ALA A 56 26.12 -15.30 15.56
N ALA A 57 27.45 -15.28 15.45
CA ALA A 57 28.26 -16.49 15.30
C ALA A 57 28.16 -17.46 16.51
N ASP A 58 27.76 -16.96 17.68
CA ASP A 58 27.52 -17.75 18.89
C ASP A 58 26.11 -18.36 18.95
N GLY A 59 25.29 -18.14 17.91
CA GLY A 59 23.91 -18.64 17.82
C GLY A 59 22.87 -17.77 18.51
N THR A 60 23.24 -16.61 19.06
CA THR A 60 22.29 -15.67 19.66
C THR A 60 21.66 -14.75 18.60
N VAL A 61 20.38 -14.37 18.78
CA VAL A 61 19.76 -13.32 17.96
C VAL A 61 20.09 -11.97 18.57
N GLN A 62 20.68 -11.08 17.77
CA GLN A 62 21.10 -9.75 18.20
C GLN A 62 20.47 -8.68 17.32
N SER A 63 20.08 -7.57 17.97
CA SER A 63 19.68 -6.34 17.28
C SER A 63 20.91 -5.48 17.04
N VAL A 64 21.16 -5.13 15.79
CA VAL A 64 22.33 -4.34 15.37
C VAL A 64 21.85 -3.04 14.76
N GLN A 65 22.31 -1.92 15.32
CA GLN A 65 22.09 -0.60 14.73
C GLN A 65 22.96 -0.46 13.47
N VAL A 66 22.32 -0.21 12.34
CA VAL A 66 22.99 -0.01 11.03
C VAL A 66 23.08 1.46 10.63
N SER A 67 22.25 2.31 11.24
CA SER A 67 22.33 3.76 11.07
C SER A 67 23.46 4.36 11.91
N ALA A 68 23.90 5.57 11.55
CA ALA A 68 24.84 6.31 12.40
C ALA A 68 24.16 6.69 13.74
N PRO A 69 24.86 6.60 14.89
CA PRO A 69 24.30 6.91 16.21
C PRO A 69 23.62 8.29 16.24
N GLY A 70 22.39 8.35 16.77
CA GLY A 70 21.60 9.58 16.87
C GLY A 70 20.94 10.06 15.57
N SER A 71 21.04 9.30 14.48
CA SER A 71 20.35 9.65 13.22
C SER A 71 18.86 9.30 13.30
N PRO A 72 17.94 10.25 13.03
CA PRO A 72 16.51 9.97 12.99
C PRO A 72 16.15 9.15 11.75
N ALA A 73 15.04 8.40 11.81
CA ALA A 73 14.48 7.74 10.62
C ALA A 73 12.97 7.96 10.48
N GLY A 74 12.53 8.17 9.24
CA GLY A 74 11.10 8.14 8.90
C GLY A 74 10.67 6.72 8.55
N ASN A 75 9.65 6.20 9.24
CA ASN A 75 9.10 4.87 8.98
C ASN A 75 7.59 4.93 8.72
N TYR A 76 7.23 5.25 7.48
CA TYR A 76 5.83 5.22 7.05
C TYR A 76 5.42 3.79 6.71
N ALA A 77 4.36 3.29 7.32
CA ALA A 77 3.93 1.90 7.14
C ALA A 77 3.41 1.61 5.73
N PHE A 78 2.84 2.63 5.07
CA PHE A 78 2.06 2.51 3.85
C PHE A 78 2.33 3.67 2.88
N ASP A 79 2.06 3.47 1.59
CA ASP A 79 1.94 4.54 0.60
C ASP A 79 0.58 4.49 -0.09
N VAL A 80 0.19 5.63 -0.66
CA VAL A 80 -0.98 5.74 -1.52
C VAL A 80 -0.51 5.70 -2.97
N THR A 81 -1.00 4.72 -3.72
CA THR A 81 -0.75 4.62 -5.17
C THR A 81 -1.92 5.27 -5.92
N PRO A 82 -1.70 6.36 -6.67
CA PRO A 82 -2.78 6.98 -7.44
C PRO A 82 -3.39 6.03 -8.47
N ALA A 83 -4.72 6.07 -8.61
CA ALA A 83 -5.49 5.23 -9.55
C ALA A 83 -4.94 5.23 -10.98
N ARG A 84 -4.45 6.39 -11.46
CA ARG A 84 -3.82 6.54 -12.80
C ARG A 84 -2.59 5.64 -13.05
N LEU A 85 -2.01 5.06 -12.00
CA LEU A 85 -0.88 4.12 -12.10
C LEU A 85 -1.33 2.65 -12.01
N VAL A 86 -2.60 2.39 -11.76
CA VAL A 86 -3.16 1.04 -11.60
C VAL A 86 -3.93 0.68 -12.87
N THR A 87 -3.55 -0.42 -13.50
CA THR A 87 -4.21 -0.96 -14.71
C THR A 87 -5.59 -1.49 -14.39
N GLY A 88 -5.78 -2.12 -13.23
CA GLY A 88 -7.08 -2.61 -12.79
C GLY A 88 -7.06 -3.18 -11.38
N LEU A 89 -8.25 -3.32 -10.82
CA LEU A 89 -8.50 -3.91 -9.51
C LEU A 89 -9.02 -5.33 -9.69
N ILE A 90 -8.45 -6.27 -8.95
CA ILE A 90 -8.86 -7.67 -8.93
C ILE A 90 -9.56 -7.93 -7.60
N THR A 91 -10.83 -8.31 -7.64
CA THR A 91 -11.63 -8.67 -6.47
C THR A 91 -12.17 -10.09 -6.61
N GLU A 92 -12.89 -10.57 -5.60
CA GLU A 92 -13.59 -11.86 -5.69
C GLU A 92 -14.72 -11.88 -6.74
N ARG A 93 -15.16 -10.71 -7.23
CA ARG A 93 -16.20 -10.56 -8.27
C ARG A 93 -15.65 -10.36 -9.68
N GLY A 94 -14.33 -10.29 -9.84
CA GLY A 94 -13.68 -10.16 -11.14
C GLY A 94 -12.69 -9.00 -11.19
N VAL A 95 -12.47 -8.48 -12.39
CA VAL A 95 -11.51 -7.41 -12.66
C VAL A 95 -12.25 -6.18 -13.17
N CYS A 96 -11.93 -5.01 -12.63
CA CYS A 96 -12.47 -3.73 -13.08
C CYS A 96 -11.39 -2.66 -13.22
N GLU A 97 -11.74 -1.54 -13.85
CA GLU A 97 -10.90 -0.34 -13.85
C GLU A 97 -10.72 0.17 -12.42
N ALA A 98 -9.57 0.78 -12.12
CA ALA A 98 -9.31 1.43 -10.83
C ALA A 98 -10.05 2.78 -10.71
N SER A 99 -11.38 2.73 -10.83
CA SER A 99 -12.27 3.88 -10.79
C SER A 99 -13.52 3.57 -9.94
N PRO A 100 -14.20 4.60 -9.39
CA PRO A 100 -15.48 4.41 -8.71
C PRO A 100 -16.50 3.69 -9.60
N GLU A 101 -16.57 4.05 -10.89
CA GLU A 101 -17.48 3.45 -11.85
C GLU A 101 -17.17 1.98 -12.09
N GLY A 102 -15.88 1.62 -12.18
CA GLY A 102 -15.43 0.23 -12.30
C GLY A 102 -15.84 -0.61 -11.10
N LEU A 103 -15.67 -0.08 -9.89
CA LEU A 103 -16.09 -0.73 -8.64
C LEU A 103 -17.62 -0.87 -8.55
N MET A 104 -18.38 0.18 -8.87
CA MET A 104 -19.85 0.13 -8.91
C MET A 104 -20.37 -0.91 -9.92
N GLY A 105 -19.63 -1.14 -11.02
CA GLY A 105 -19.95 -2.21 -11.97
C GLY A 105 -19.87 -3.61 -11.38
N LEU A 106 -18.98 -3.85 -10.41
CA LEU A 106 -18.86 -5.14 -9.71
C LEU A 106 -19.74 -5.23 -8.45
N TYR A 107 -20.05 -4.09 -7.84
CA TYR A 107 -20.81 -3.98 -6.58
C TYR A 107 -21.95 -2.96 -6.70
N PRO A 108 -22.95 -3.21 -7.55
CA PRO A 108 -24.04 -2.26 -7.78
C PRO A 108 -24.84 -1.96 -6.50
N GLU A 109 -24.89 -2.90 -5.54
CA GLU A 109 -25.57 -2.71 -4.27
C GLU A 109 -24.98 -1.60 -3.39
N GLN A 110 -23.70 -1.23 -3.59
CA GLN A 110 -23.04 -0.16 -2.86
C GLN A 110 -23.45 1.24 -3.36
N ALA A 111 -24.12 1.32 -4.51
CA ALA A 111 -24.67 2.58 -5.03
C ALA A 111 -25.92 3.04 -4.27
N ASP A 112 -26.66 2.09 -3.68
CA ASP A 112 -27.96 2.35 -3.05
C ASP A 112 -27.86 2.65 -1.54
N ASP A 113 -26.73 2.34 -0.91
CA ASP A 113 -26.50 2.53 0.54
C ASP A 113 -26.08 3.97 0.91
N GLY A 114 -26.14 4.89 -0.06
CA GLY A 114 -25.74 6.30 0.05
C GLY A 114 -26.89 7.32 -0.06
N SER A 115 -28.16 6.90 -0.02
CA SER A 115 -29.34 7.78 -0.02
C SER A 115 -29.82 8.15 1.38
#